data_AF-A0A3C0M700-F1
#
_entry.id   AF-A0A3C0M700-F1
#
_cell.length_a   1.000
_cell.length_b   1.000
_cell.length_c   1.000
_cell.angle_alpha   90.00
_cell.angle_beta   90.00
_cell.angle_gamma   90.00
#
_symmetry.space_group_name_H-M   'P 1'
#
loop_
_entity.id
_entity.type
_entity.pdbx_description
1 polymer ?
#
loop_
_entity_poly.entity_id
_entity_poly.type
_entity_poly.pdbx_seq_one_letter_code
_entity_poly.pdbx_strand_id
1 'polypeptide(L)' 'MPRTTPIDRYRNIGIAAHIDAGKTTTTERILYYTGKSHKIGEVHDGAATMDWMEQEQER' A
#
# COMPACT_ATOMS: atom_id res chain seq x y z
N MET A 1 -9.83 -24.09 9.02
CA MET A 1 -9.58 -24.25 7.57
C MET A 1 -8.10 -24.49 7.36
N PRO A 2 -7.69 -25.53 6.60
CA PRO A 2 -6.29 -25.69 6.19
C PRO A 2 -5.87 -24.55 5.25
N ARG A 3 -4.59 -24.15 5.27
CA ARG A 3 -4.05 -23.09 4.42
C ARG A 3 -4.13 -23.52 2.94
N THR A 4 -4.68 -22.66 2.08
CA THR A 4 -4.72 -22.89 0.62
C THR A 4 -3.41 -22.54 -0.07
N THR A 5 -2.63 -21.63 0.53
CA THR A 5 -1.34 -21.18 0.00
C THR A 5 -0.18 -21.82 0.79
N PRO A 6 0.84 -22.41 0.11
CA PRO A 6 2.09 -22.88 0.73
C PRO A 6 2.86 -21.76 1.45
N ILE A 7 3.56 -22.08 2.54
CA ILE A 7 4.24 -21.06 3.37
C ILE A 7 5.40 -20.36 2.65
N ASP A 8 6.11 -21.08 1.78
CA ASP A 8 7.20 -20.60 0.91
C ASP A 8 6.73 -19.54 -0.10
N ARG A 9 5.42 -19.42 -0.33
CA ARG A 9 4.81 -18.39 -1.18
C ARG A 9 4.31 -17.16 -0.42
N TYR A 10 4.32 -17.15 0.92
CA TYR A 10 3.98 -15.95 1.69
C TYR A 10 5.13 -14.95 1.68
N ARG A 11 4.79 -13.66 1.67
CA ARG A 11 5.74 -12.56 1.79
C ARG A 11 5.22 -11.61 2.87
N ASN A 12 5.84 -11.67 4.04
CA ASN A 12 5.57 -10.71 5.12
C ASN A 12 6.54 -9.55 4.94
N ILE A 13 6.03 -8.40 4.52
CA ILE A 13 6.85 -7.21 4.22
C ILE A 13 6.31 -5.99 4.97
N GLY A 14 7.22 -5.11 5.38
CA GLY A 14 6.91 -3.79 5.92
C GLY A 14 7.65 -2.74 5.11
N ILE A 15 6.96 -1.63 4.79
CA ILE A 15 7.54 -0.51 4.06
C ILE A 15 7.71 0.63 5.05
N ALA A 16 8.97 0.95 5.38
CA ALA A 16 9.34 2.07 6.23
C ALA A 16 10.25 2.99 5.42
N ALA A 17 9.99 4.29 5.47
CA ALA A 17 10.80 5.29 4.78
C ALA A 17 10.85 6.56 5.63
N HIS A 18 11.80 7.44 5.31
CA HIS A 18 11.84 8.78 5.88
C HIS A 18 10.56 9.56 5.53
N ILE A 19 10.27 10.61 6.28
CA ILE A 19 9.16 11.53 6.00
C ILE A 19 9.36 12.08 4.58
N ASP A 20 8.26 12.12 3.81
CA ASP A 20 8.20 12.59 2.42
C ASP A 20 9.00 11.77 1.38
N ALA A 21 9.54 10.61 1.76
CA ALA A 21 10.23 9.70 0.82
C ALA A 21 9.30 8.82 -0.03
N GLY A 22 7.97 9.04 0.04
CA GLY A 22 6.99 8.32 -0.79
C GLY A 22 6.63 6.91 -0.31
N LYS A 23 6.62 6.66 1.01
CA LYS A 23 6.16 5.38 1.62
C LYS A 23 4.76 4.98 1.13
N THR A 24 3.82 5.91 1.19
CA THR A 24 2.42 5.69 0.78
C THR A 24 2.33 5.48 -0.73
N THR A 25 2.94 6.36 -1.54
CA THR A 25 2.96 6.24 -3.01
C THR A 25 3.53 4.90 -3.49
N THR A 26 4.59 4.42 -2.85
CA THR A 26 5.19 3.12 -3.17
C THR A 26 4.26 1.96 -2.82
N THR A 27 3.54 2.07 -1.70
CA THR A 27 2.57 1.06 -1.27
C THR A 27 1.39 0.96 -2.24
N GLU A 28 0.84 2.10 -2.67
CA GLU A 28 -0.26 2.16 -3.65
C GLU A 28 0.13 1.53 -4.99
N ARG A 29 1.37 1.77 -5.46
CA ARG A 29 1.89 1.12 -6.68
C ARG A 29 2.00 -0.40 -6.54
N ILE A 30 2.44 -0.90 -5.39
CA ILE A 30 2.49 -2.35 -5.13
C ILE A 30 1.09 -2.95 -5.18
N LEU A 31 0.09 -2.29 -4.60
CA LEU A 31 -1.31 -2.75 -4.65
C LEU A 31 -1.87 -2.74 -6.07
N TYR A 32 -1.56 -1.70 -6.86
CA TYR A 32 -1.96 -1.62 -8.26
C TYR A 32 -1.32 -2.73 -9.11
N TYR A 33 0.01 -2.87 -9.06
CA TYR A 33 0.72 -3.87 -9.88
C TYR A 33 0.44 -5.32 -9.48
N THR A 34 0.06 -5.57 -8.22
CA THR A 34 -0.39 -6.91 -7.79
C THR A 34 -1.86 -7.18 -8.15
N GLY A 35 -2.57 -6.23 -8.75
CA GLY A 35 -3.98 -6.34 -9.10
C GLY A 35 -4.92 -6.36 -7.89
N LYS A 36 -4.43 -5.99 -6.69
CA LYS A 36 -5.23 -5.93 -5.46
C LYS A 36 -6.05 -4.63 -5.38
N SER A 37 -5.58 -3.56 -6.01
CA SER A 37 -6.32 -2.32 -6.23
C SER A 37 -6.42 -2.02 -7.73
N HIS A 38 -7.57 -1.52 -8.19
CA HIS A 38 -7.81 -1.17 -9.59
C HIS A 38 -7.69 0.33 -9.88
N LYS A 39 -7.33 1.13 -8.88
CA LYS A 39 -7.11 2.57 -9.01
C LYS A 39 -5.70 2.87 -8.51
N ILE A 40 -4.94 3.65 -9.28
CA ILE A 40 -3.70 4.26 -8.80
C ILE A 40 -4.14 5.47 -7.98
N GLY A 41 -4.20 5.31 -6.66
CA GLY A 41 -4.34 6.45 -5.75
C GLY A 41 -2.99 7.14 -5.64
N GLU A 42 -2.91 8.41 -6.03
CA GLU A 42 -1.81 9.27 -5.61
C GLU A 42 -2.21 10.02 -4.34
N VAL A 43 -1.27 10.10 -3.41
CA VAL A 43 -1.42 10.85 -2.14
C VAL A 43 -1.79 12.30 -2.43
N HIS A 44 -1.20 12.88 -3.48
CA HIS A 44 -1.44 14.25 -3.92
C HIS A 44 -2.88 14.54 -4.39
N ASP A 45 -3.63 13.52 -4.76
CA ASP A 45 -5.03 13.65 -5.19
C ASP A 45 -6.03 13.33 -4.05
N GLY A 46 -5.55 13.10 -2.83
CA GLY A 46 -6.39 12.68 -1.68
C GLY A 46 -7.08 11.32 -1.87
N ALA A 47 -6.62 10.53 -2.86
CA ALA A 47 -7.24 9.27 -3.26
C ALA A 47 -6.48 8.03 -2.76
N ALA A 48 -5.43 8.22 -1.96
CA ALA A 48 -4.68 7.12 -1.35
C ALA A 48 -5.58 6.33 -0.41
N THR A 49 -5.76 5.04 -0.70
CA THR A 49 -6.69 4.17 0.04
C THR A 49 -6.06 3.67 1.34
N MET A 50 -4.74 3.75 1.45
CA MET A 50 -3.96 3.23 2.57
C MET A 50 -3.74 4.24 3.71
N ASP A 51 -4.02 5.53 3.49
CA ASP A 51 -3.98 6.55 4.54
C ASP A 51 -5.32 6.51 5.30
N TRP A 52 -5.32 5.82 6.45
CA TRP A 52 -6.52 5.64 7.28
C TRP A 52 -6.75 6.82 8.24
N MET A 53 -5.70 7.61 8.50
CA MET A 53 -5.80 8.83 9.29
C MET A 53 -6.00 10.04 8.38
N GLU A 54 -6.97 10.89 8.72
CA GLU A 54 -7.31 12.11 7.96
C GLU A 54 -6.10 13.04 7.77
N GLN A 55 -5.23 13.13 8.79
CA GLN A 55 -3.97 13.88 8.75
C GLN A 55 -2.92 13.33 7.76
N GLU A 56 -3.01 12.05 7.38
CA GLU A 56 -2.14 11.47 6.36
C GLU A 56 -2.64 11.81 4.94
N GLN A 57 -3.95 12.03 4.76
CA GLN A 57 -4.56 12.45 3.49
C GLN A 57 -4.44 13.95 3.20
N GLU A 58 -4.29 14.78 4.23
CA GLU A 58 -4.14 16.24 4.10
C GLU A 58 -2.71 16.70 3.69
N ARG A 59 -1.80 15.75 3.42
CA ARG A 59 -0.40 16.01 3.03
C ARG A 59 -0.20 16.04 1.52
#